data_AF-A0A7S0GWC1-F1
#
_entry.id   AF-A0A7S0GWC1-F1
#
_cell.length_a   1.000
_cell.length_b   1.000
_cell.length_c   1.000
_cell.angle_alpha   90.00
_cell.angle_beta   90.00
_cell.angle_gamma   90.00
#
_symmetry.space_group_name_H-M   'P 1'
#
loop_
_entity.id
_entity.type
_entity.pdbx_description
1 polymer ?
#
loop_
_entity_poly.entity_id
_entity_poly.type
_entity_poly.pdbx_seq_one_letter_code
_entity_poly.pdbx_strand_id
1 'polypeptide(L)'
;MATSPGVGVLYSVSAVTLVVTLWRLTMKSKQDLPKRPKARDLPTLISTLRTKVVRDLAFAIGAPVLTTTKEMGGTHVITNGLNELLQHSEWLEHLDWNPQHLIKFIEGDKSAKMLGNYFAKLWEYYIANGPNAARKEGLNTKLQVFEGKRTVGAFDLLYQTQTGIHHWEV
;
A
#
# COMPACT_ATOMS: atom_id res chain seq x y z
N MET A 1 -51.04 11.50 -17.00
CA MET A 1 -49.67 11.14 -17.43
C MET A 1 -48.73 12.23 -16.98
N ALA A 2 -47.98 12.02 -15.90
CA ALA A 2 -46.86 12.86 -15.50
C ALA A 2 -45.84 11.95 -14.81
N THR A 3 -44.65 11.89 -15.40
CA THR A 3 -43.52 11.03 -15.06
C THR A 3 -42.81 11.53 -13.80
N SER A 4 -42.52 10.62 -12.87
CA SER A 4 -41.70 10.85 -11.67
C SER A 4 -40.22 11.00 -12.05
N PRO A 5 -39.44 11.94 -11.49
CA PRO A 5 -38.01 12.00 -11.69
C PRO A 5 -37.25 11.05 -10.75
N GLY A 6 -36.50 10.15 -11.39
CA GLY A 6 -35.29 9.45 -10.97
C GLY A 6 -34.88 9.49 -9.50
N VAL A 7 -34.90 8.30 -8.88
CA VAL A 7 -34.14 7.96 -7.68
C VAL A 7 -32.66 8.20 -7.95
N GLY A 8 -32.10 9.23 -7.31
CA GLY A 8 -30.68 9.52 -7.33
C GLY A 8 -29.89 8.38 -6.69
N VAL A 9 -28.99 7.77 -7.46
CA VAL A 9 -27.99 6.82 -6.99
C VAL A 9 -27.07 7.55 -6.02
N LEU A 10 -27.23 7.26 -4.72
CA LEU A 10 -26.28 7.68 -3.69
C LEU A 10 -24.95 6.95 -3.94
N TYR A 11 -24.01 7.65 -4.56
CA TYR A 11 -22.62 7.17 -4.65
C TYR A 11 -22.05 7.11 -3.23
N SER A 12 -21.93 5.90 -2.69
CA SER A 12 -21.12 5.63 -1.51
C SER A 12 -19.66 5.91 -1.88
N VAL A 13 -19.19 7.11 -1.53
CA VAL A 13 -17.75 7.44 -1.57
C VAL A 13 -17.07 6.48 -0.59
N SER A 14 -16.39 5.47 -1.10
CA SER A 14 -15.63 4.54 -0.25
C SER A 14 -14.62 5.35 0.57
N ALA A 15 -14.31 4.89 1.78
CA ALA A 15 -13.33 5.55 2.66
C ALA A 15 -12.00 5.81 1.94
N VAL A 16 -11.65 4.95 0.97
CA VAL A 16 -10.47 5.08 0.09
C VAL A 16 -10.54 6.35 -0.77
N THR A 17 -11.69 6.66 -1.38
CA THR A 17 -11.87 7.87 -2.20
C THR A 17 -11.80 9.15 -1.37
N LEU A 18 -12.31 9.11 -0.13
CA LEU A 18 -12.23 10.26 0.80
C LEU A 18 -10.77 10.54 1.19
N VAL A 19 -10.01 9.49 1.50
CA VAL A 19 -8.58 9.58 1.87
C VAL A 19 -7.72 10.06 0.70
N VAL A 20 -7.94 9.54 -0.51
CA VAL A 20 -7.23 10.01 -1.72
C VAL A 20 -7.54 11.48 -2.03
N THR A 21 -8.77 11.91 -1.81
CA THR A 21 -9.19 13.31 -2.01
C THR A 21 -8.56 14.24 -0.96
N LEU A 22 -8.59 13.85 0.31
CA LEU A 22 -7.89 14.54 1.41
C LEU A 22 -6.39 14.62 1.16
N TRP A 23 -5.77 13.54 0.68
CA TRP A 23 -4.36 13.51 0.32
C TRP A 23 -4.02 14.45 -0.85
N ARG A 24 -4.83 14.47 -1.92
CA ARG A 24 -4.65 15.42 -3.04
C ARG A 24 -4.77 16.88 -2.62
N LEU A 25 -5.64 17.18 -1.64
CA LEU A 25 -5.78 18.52 -1.07
C LEU A 25 -4.57 18.88 -0.19
N THR A 26 -4.04 17.91 0.56
CA THR A 26 -2.85 18.10 1.42
C THR A 26 -1.57 18.28 0.59
N MET A 27 -1.43 17.55 -0.52
CA MET A 27 -0.27 17.64 -1.45
C MET A 27 -0.20 18.95 -2.25
N LYS A 28 -1.27 19.75 -2.29
CA LYS A 28 -1.23 21.11 -2.87
C LYS A 28 -0.48 22.10 -1.96
N SER A 29 -0.29 21.78 -0.68
CA SER A 29 0.48 22.58 0.28
C SER A 29 1.99 22.31 0.17
N LYS A 30 2.54 22.43 -1.05
CA LYS A 30 3.94 22.10 -1.39
C LYS A 30 5.01 23.03 -0.75
N GLN A 31 4.63 24.03 0.03
CA GLN A 31 5.51 25.16 0.33
C GLN A 31 6.30 25.11 1.64
N ASP A 32 5.92 24.29 2.62
CA ASP A 32 6.49 24.41 3.98
C ASP A 32 7.27 23.19 4.50
N LEU A 33 7.56 22.19 3.67
CA LEU A 33 8.42 21.09 4.09
C LEU A 33 9.89 21.44 3.86
N PRO A 34 10.76 21.29 4.88
CA PRO A 34 12.19 21.48 4.69
C PRO A 34 12.70 20.46 3.67
N LYS A 35 13.31 20.95 2.57
CA LYS A 35 13.89 20.11 1.51
C LYS A 35 14.99 19.23 2.10
N ARG A 36 14.70 17.94 2.33
CA ARG A 36 15.70 16.94 2.72
C ARG A 36 16.48 16.49 1.48
N PRO A 37 17.78 16.17 1.61
CA PRO A 37 18.53 15.58 0.51
C PRO A 37 17.91 14.21 0.16
N LYS A 38 17.68 13.97 -1.13
CA LYS A 38 17.09 12.72 -1.62
C LYS A 38 18.00 11.54 -1.22
N ALA A 39 17.46 10.61 -0.43
CA ALA A 39 18.18 9.41 -0.03
C ALA A 39 18.63 8.60 -1.25
N ARG A 40 19.80 7.97 -1.16
CA ARG A 40 20.40 7.17 -2.26
C ARG A 40 20.32 5.66 -2.04
N ASP A 41 20.09 5.24 -0.79
CA ASP A 41 19.96 3.85 -0.38
C ASP A 41 18.96 3.71 0.77
N LEU A 42 18.59 2.47 1.08
CA LEU A 42 17.61 2.15 2.12
C LEU A 42 18.10 2.55 3.52
N PRO A 43 19.34 2.22 3.96
CA PRO A 43 19.80 2.61 5.30
C PRO A 43 19.77 4.11 5.54
N THR A 44 20.24 4.90 4.56
CA THR A 44 20.19 6.36 4.60
C THR A 44 18.75 6.83 4.72
N LEU A 45 17.84 6.35 3.88
CA LEU A 45 16.41 6.70 3.95
C LEU A 45 15.82 6.41 5.34
N ILE A 46 15.98 5.19 5.83
CA ILE A 46 15.46 4.75 7.14
C ILE A 46 15.97 5.65 8.27
N SER A 47 17.25 6.02 8.24
CA SER A 47 17.86 6.88 9.27
C SER A 47 17.25 8.29 9.33
N THR A 48 16.61 8.77 8.26
CA THR A 48 15.94 10.08 8.23
C THR A 48 14.54 10.05 8.82
N LEU A 49 13.94 8.88 8.99
CA LEU A 49 12.54 8.70 9.41
C LEU A 49 12.45 8.55 10.94
N ARG A 50 11.61 9.37 11.57
CA ARG A 50 11.48 9.49 13.03
C ARG A 50 10.54 8.45 13.62
N THR A 51 9.47 8.12 12.89
CA THR A 51 8.40 7.25 13.36
C THR A 51 8.70 5.79 13.05
N LYS A 52 8.66 4.92 14.07
CA LYS A 52 8.98 3.49 13.93
C LYS A 52 8.16 2.81 12.82
N VAL A 53 6.84 2.97 12.83
CA VAL A 53 5.96 2.31 11.84
C VAL A 53 6.28 2.75 10.40
N VAL A 54 6.76 3.98 10.21
CA VAL A 54 7.16 4.50 8.88
C VAL A 54 8.53 3.95 8.46
N ARG A 55 9.46 3.76 9.41
CA ARG A 55 10.71 3.02 9.15
C ARG A 55 10.44 1.57 8.77
N ASP A 56 9.54 0.91 9.49
CA ASP A 56 9.17 -0.47 9.21
C ASP A 56 8.49 -0.60 7.83
N LEU A 57 7.64 0.38 7.45
CA LEU A 57 7.06 0.46 6.12
C LEU A 57 8.13 0.63 5.03
N ALA A 58 9.07 1.56 5.23
CA ALA A 58 10.19 1.76 4.31
C ALA A 58 11.03 0.48 4.16
N PHE A 59 11.28 -0.22 5.27
CA PHE A 59 11.96 -1.51 5.25
C PHE A 59 11.15 -2.56 4.48
N ALA A 60 9.85 -2.70 4.74
CA ALA A 60 8.99 -3.66 4.03
C ALA A 60 9.06 -3.48 2.51
N ILE A 61 9.02 -2.24 2.03
CA ILE A 61 9.01 -1.94 0.59
C ILE A 61 10.40 -2.08 -0.05
N GLY A 62 11.44 -1.61 0.65
CA GLY A 62 12.78 -1.48 0.08
C GLY A 62 13.74 -2.61 0.43
N ALA A 63 13.33 -3.56 1.29
CA ALA A 63 14.18 -4.66 1.70
C ALA A 63 14.69 -5.44 0.48
N PRO A 64 15.96 -5.86 0.49
CA PRO A 64 16.50 -6.67 -0.59
C PRO A 64 15.74 -7.98 -0.67
N VAL A 65 15.51 -8.40 -1.91
CA VAL A 65 14.94 -9.70 -2.23
C VAL A 65 15.87 -10.79 -1.66
N LEU A 66 15.36 -11.59 -0.71
CA LEU A 66 16.15 -12.65 -0.05
C LEU A 66 16.23 -13.93 -0.89
N THR A 67 15.38 -14.07 -1.92
CA THR A 67 15.26 -15.27 -2.75
C THR A 67 15.13 -14.92 -4.22
N THR A 68 15.93 -15.53 -5.08
CA THR A 68 15.79 -15.44 -6.53
C THR A 68 15.03 -16.65 -7.05
N THR A 69 13.76 -16.48 -7.45
CA THR A 69 12.98 -17.57 -8.05
C THR A 69 13.41 -17.77 -9.50
N LYS A 70 14.49 -18.52 -9.72
CA LYS A 70 14.92 -18.91 -11.06
C LYS A 70 14.11 -20.08 -11.65
N GLU A 71 13.30 -20.79 -10.85
CA GLU A 71 12.81 -22.13 -11.23
C GLU A 71 11.29 -22.37 -11.15
N MET A 72 10.48 -21.38 -10.78
CA MET A 72 9.02 -21.57 -10.76
C MET A 72 8.44 -20.95 -12.03
N GLY A 73 7.89 -21.77 -12.93
CA GLY A 73 7.42 -21.44 -14.28
C GLY A 73 6.27 -20.43 -14.41
N GLY A 74 6.11 -19.52 -13.45
CA GLY A 74 5.31 -18.31 -13.53
C GLY A 74 6.21 -17.07 -13.60
N THR A 75 5.69 -15.96 -14.12
CA THR A 75 6.37 -14.66 -14.07
C THR A 75 6.32 -14.10 -12.65
N HIS A 76 7.06 -14.72 -11.73
CA HIS A 76 7.27 -14.18 -10.39
C HIS A 76 8.25 -13.01 -10.52
N VAL A 77 7.71 -11.82 -10.78
CA VAL A 77 8.55 -10.62 -10.78
C VAL A 77 8.83 -10.28 -9.32
N ILE A 78 9.96 -10.77 -8.81
CA ILE A 78 10.46 -10.29 -7.53
C ILE A 78 11.12 -8.94 -7.77
N THR A 79 10.31 -7.88 -7.83
CA THR A 79 10.83 -6.52 -7.95
C THR A 79 11.37 -6.07 -6.60
N ASN A 80 12.63 -5.63 -6.58
CA ASN A 80 13.13 -4.82 -5.48
C ASN A 80 12.41 -3.46 -5.51
N GLY A 81 11.51 -3.22 -4.55
CA GLY A 81 10.75 -1.97 -4.43
C GLY A 81 11.61 -0.74 -4.09
N LEU A 82 12.91 -0.93 -3.80
CA LEU A 82 13.82 0.14 -3.40
C LEU A 82 13.89 1.29 -4.41
N ASN A 83 13.97 1.01 -5.71
CA ASN A 83 14.07 2.08 -6.71
C ASN A 83 12.82 2.96 -6.74
N GLU A 84 11.63 2.34 -6.68
CA GLU A 84 10.35 3.05 -6.59
C GLU A 84 10.26 3.84 -5.27
N LEU A 85 10.67 3.21 -4.17
CA LEU A 85 10.69 3.84 -2.85
C LEU A 85 11.58 5.09 -2.81
N LEU A 86 12.80 5.01 -3.36
CA LEU A 86 13.73 6.14 -3.43
C LEU A 86 13.20 7.24 -4.37
N GLN A 87 12.58 6.86 -5.50
CA GLN A 87 11.93 7.82 -6.41
C GLN A 87 10.83 8.61 -5.72
N HIS A 88 10.08 7.95 -4.81
CA HIS A 88 8.97 8.52 -4.06
C HIS A 88 9.26 8.72 -2.57
N SER A 89 10.52 8.94 -2.20
CA SER A 89 10.95 9.13 -0.80
C SER A 89 10.22 10.27 -0.10
N GLU A 90 9.85 11.33 -0.83
CA GLU A 90 9.03 12.43 -0.31
C GLU A 90 7.68 11.94 0.27
N TRP A 91 7.05 10.92 -0.31
CA TRP A 91 5.79 10.37 0.21
C TRP A 91 5.99 9.76 1.61
N LEU A 92 7.09 9.02 1.82
CA LEU A 92 7.44 8.50 3.14
C LEU A 92 7.75 9.62 4.13
N GLU A 93 8.43 10.68 3.70
CA GLU A 93 8.73 11.83 4.57
C GLU A 93 7.46 12.54 5.02
N HIS A 94 6.49 12.76 4.12
CA HIS A 94 5.19 13.34 4.48
C HIS A 94 4.44 12.43 5.45
N LEU A 95 4.48 11.12 5.21
CA LEU A 95 3.87 10.14 6.11
C LEU A 95 4.56 10.11 7.47
N ASP A 96 5.87 10.30 7.53
CA ASP A 96 6.64 10.40 8.78
C ASP A 96 6.29 11.66 9.58
N TRP A 97 5.99 12.76 8.89
CA TRP A 97 5.50 13.99 9.52
C TRP A 97 4.08 13.85 10.08
N ASN A 98 3.21 13.08 9.45
CA ASN A 98 1.84 12.81 9.92
C ASN A 98 1.49 11.32 9.88
N PRO A 99 2.04 10.50 10.81
CA PRO A 99 1.94 9.05 10.74
C PRO A 99 0.59 8.50 11.23
N GLN A 100 -0.31 9.36 11.70
CA GLN A 100 -1.52 8.97 12.42
C GLN A 100 -2.45 8.07 11.60
N HIS A 101 -2.52 8.30 10.29
CA HIS A 101 -3.35 7.46 9.41
C HIS A 101 -2.79 6.03 9.31
N LEU A 102 -1.48 5.88 9.14
CA LEU A 102 -0.81 4.59 9.13
C LEU A 102 -0.93 3.88 10.49
N ILE A 103 -0.68 4.59 11.59
CA ILE A 103 -0.79 4.03 12.94
C ILE A 103 -2.20 3.46 13.17
N LYS A 104 -3.25 4.27 12.91
CA LYS A 104 -4.64 3.84 13.06
C LYS A 104 -4.99 2.66 12.14
N PHE A 105 -4.45 2.65 10.92
CA PHE A 105 -4.68 1.54 9.99
C PHE A 105 -4.12 0.22 10.54
N ILE A 106 -2.91 0.24 11.11
CA ILE A 106 -2.30 -0.95 11.71
C ILE A 106 -3.02 -1.36 13.00
N GLU A 107 -3.30 -0.41 13.90
CA GLU A 107 -3.95 -0.69 15.19
C GLU A 107 -5.40 -1.17 15.04
N GLY A 108 -6.05 -0.83 13.93
CA GLY A 108 -7.39 -1.31 13.59
C GLY A 108 -7.49 -2.83 13.40
N ASP A 109 -6.36 -3.51 13.13
CA ASP A 109 -6.33 -4.97 13.01
C ASP A 109 -5.61 -5.62 14.21
N LYS A 110 -6.39 -6.31 15.07
CA LYS A 110 -5.86 -7.04 16.23
C LYS A 110 -4.84 -8.12 15.86
N SER A 111 -4.90 -8.66 14.64
CA SER A 111 -3.97 -9.68 14.14
C SER A 111 -2.57 -9.12 13.86
N ALA A 112 -2.44 -7.80 13.67
CA ALA A 112 -1.16 -7.10 13.44
C ALA A 112 -0.22 -7.10 14.66
N LYS A 113 -0.61 -7.75 15.76
CA LYS A 113 0.31 -8.08 16.88
C LYS A 113 1.30 -9.17 16.51
N MET A 114 0.96 -10.04 15.55
CA MET A 114 1.87 -11.05 15.02
C MET A 114 2.72 -10.45 13.91
N LEU A 115 4.02 -10.71 13.94
CA LEU A 115 4.99 -10.04 13.06
C LEU A 115 4.67 -10.21 11.56
N GLY A 116 4.28 -11.41 11.12
CA GLY A 116 3.90 -11.65 9.72
C GLY A 116 2.67 -10.82 9.30
N ASN A 117 1.62 -10.82 10.12
CA ASN A 117 0.42 -10.01 9.87
C ASN A 117 0.71 -8.51 9.90
N TYR A 118 1.64 -8.06 10.75
CA TYR A 118 2.09 -6.67 10.80
C TYR A 118 2.69 -6.25 9.46
N PHE A 119 3.63 -7.02 8.92
CA PHE A 119 4.26 -6.70 7.63
C PHE A 119 3.30 -6.82 6.45
N ALA A 120 2.40 -7.81 6.45
CA ALA A 120 1.31 -7.88 5.49
C ALA A 120 0.47 -6.59 5.52
N LYS A 121 0.12 -6.09 6.70
CA LYS A 121 -0.65 -4.84 6.85
C LYS A 121 0.10 -3.58 6.39
N LEU A 122 1.43 -3.54 6.55
CA LEU A 122 2.24 -2.46 5.98
C LEU A 122 2.13 -2.45 4.44
N TRP A 123 2.17 -3.62 3.80
CA TRP A 123 2.01 -3.75 2.36
C TRP A 123 0.61 -3.38 1.88
N GLU A 124 -0.44 -3.82 2.59
CA GLU A 124 -1.81 -3.39 2.31
C GLU A 124 -1.94 -1.86 2.33
N TYR A 125 -1.37 -1.21 3.36
CA TYR A 125 -1.36 0.23 3.46
C TYR A 125 -0.64 0.88 2.27
N TYR A 126 0.54 0.38 1.91
CA TYR A 126 1.32 0.89 0.78
C TYR A 126 0.56 0.78 -0.54
N ILE A 127 -0.10 -0.36 -0.79
CA ILE A 127 -0.84 -0.56 -2.03
C ILE A 127 -2.05 0.38 -2.10
N ALA A 128 -2.75 0.58 -0.99
CA ALA A 128 -3.95 1.40 -0.93
C ALA A 128 -3.68 2.91 -0.87
N ASN A 129 -2.55 3.35 -0.33
CA ASN A 129 -2.27 4.77 -0.05
C ASN A 129 -0.94 5.28 -0.64
N GLY A 130 -0.14 4.39 -1.21
CA GLY A 130 1.17 4.70 -1.77
C GLY A 130 1.09 5.55 -3.05
N PRO A 131 2.26 5.94 -3.58
CA PRO A 131 2.36 6.83 -4.75
C PRO A 131 1.59 6.34 -5.99
N ASN A 132 1.47 5.02 -6.14
CA ASN A 132 0.82 4.37 -7.27
C ASN A 132 -0.60 3.85 -6.96
N ALA A 133 -1.18 4.17 -5.80
CA ALA A 133 -2.49 3.66 -5.39
C ALA A 133 -3.60 3.95 -6.41
N ALA A 134 -3.61 5.13 -7.02
CA ALA A 134 -4.60 5.51 -8.02
C ALA A 134 -4.55 4.69 -9.34
N ARG A 135 -3.51 3.87 -9.52
CA ARG A 135 -3.35 2.96 -10.67
C ARG A 135 -3.80 1.52 -10.36
N LYS A 136 -4.29 1.29 -9.14
CA LYS A 136 -4.62 -0.02 -8.61
C LYS A 136 -6.09 -0.05 -8.20
N GLU A 137 -6.78 -1.13 -8.55
CA GLU A 137 -8.18 -1.35 -8.25
C GLU A 137 -8.39 -2.71 -7.60
N GLY A 138 -9.47 -2.87 -6.84
CA GLY A 138 -9.90 -4.17 -6.32
C GLY A 138 -8.90 -4.86 -5.39
N LEU A 139 -8.26 -4.12 -4.47
CA LEU A 139 -7.34 -4.70 -3.48
C LEU A 139 -8.07 -5.73 -2.61
N ASN A 140 -7.63 -6.98 -2.68
CA ASN A 140 -8.05 -8.06 -1.80
C ASN A 140 -6.83 -8.61 -1.05
N THR A 141 -7.03 -8.95 0.21
CA THR A 141 -5.95 -9.27 1.15
C THR A 141 -6.33 -10.55 1.89
N LYS A 142 -5.43 -11.53 1.96
CA LYS A 142 -5.67 -12.83 2.60
C LYS A 142 -6.89 -13.57 2.02
N LEU A 143 -7.03 -13.56 0.69
CA LEU A 143 -8.15 -14.19 0.00
C LEU A 143 -8.01 -15.72 0.04
N GLN A 144 -8.88 -16.38 0.80
CA GLN A 144 -8.93 -17.83 0.86
C GLN A 144 -9.54 -18.41 -0.43
N VAL A 145 -8.87 -19.40 -1.01
CA VAL A 145 -9.30 -20.12 -2.21
C VAL A 145 -9.82 -21.50 -1.83
N PHE A 146 -10.95 -21.88 -2.40
CA PHE A 146 -11.63 -23.14 -2.13
C PHE A 146 -11.90 -23.93 -3.40
N GLU A 147 -11.82 -25.26 -3.28
CA GLU A 147 -12.35 -26.23 -4.23
C GLU A 147 -13.49 -26.99 -3.55
N GLY A 148 -14.73 -26.64 -3.90
CA GLY A 148 -15.91 -27.08 -3.15
C GLY A 148 -15.86 -26.60 -1.70
N LYS A 149 -15.79 -27.53 -0.74
CA LYS A 149 -15.67 -27.23 0.71
C LYS A 149 -14.22 -27.28 1.22
N ARG A 150 -13.25 -27.59 0.35
CA ARG A 150 -11.85 -27.78 0.73
C ARG A 150 -11.06 -26.50 0.46
N THR A 151 -10.32 -26.01 1.45
CA THR A 151 -9.34 -24.95 1.26
C THR A 151 -8.17 -25.47 0.44
N VAL A 152 -7.83 -24.81 -0.67
CA VAL A 152 -6.73 -25.21 -1.55
C VAL A 152 -5.53 -24.26 -1.49
N GLY A 153 -5.71 -23.08 -0.91
CA GLY A 153 -4.65 -22.09 -0.73
C GLY A 153 -5.22 -20.73 -0.36
N ALA A 154 -4.36 -19.75 -0.17
CA ALA A 154 -4.71 -18.35 0.04
C ALA A 154 -3.83 -17.48 -0.83
N PHE A 155 -4.35 -16.31 -1.23
CA PHE A 155 -3.55 -15.25 -1.81
C PHE A 155 -3.35 -14.15 -0.78
N ASP A 156 -2.12 -13.76 -0.52
CA ASP A 156 -1.82 -12.72 0.47
C ASP A 156 -2.30 -11.34 -0.01
N LEU A 157 -1.99 -10.97 -1.25
CA LEU A 157 -2.39 -9.69 -1.86
C LEU A 157 -2.74 -9.84 -3.34
N LEU A 158 -3.92 -9.38 -3.72
CA LEU A 158 -4.40 -9.30 -5.10
C LEU A 158 -4.85 -7.89 -5.42
N TYR A 159 -4.42 -7.34 -6.55
CA TYR A 159 -4.95 -6.08 -7.08
C TYR A 159 -4.87 -6.05 -8.61
N GLN A 160 -5.72 -5.24 -9.22
CA GLN A 160 -5.75 -5.04 -10.67
C GLN A 160 -5.06 -3.73 -11.03
N THR A 161 -4.33 -3.72 -12.14
CA THR A 161 -3.84 -2.52 -12.83
C THR A 161 -4.30 -2.52 -14.28
N GLN A 162 -4.00 -1.45 -15.02
CA GLN A 162 -4.23 -1.39 -16.46
C GLN A 162 -3.50 -2.49 -17.26
N THR A 163 -2.43 -3.07 -16.69
CA THR A 163 -1.63 -4.10 -17.36
C THR A 163 -2.01 -5.53 -16.98
N GLY A 164 -2.93 -5.71 -16.02
CA GLY A 164 -3.41 -7.04 -15.63
C GLY A 164 -3.69 -7.17 -14.13
N ILE A 165 -3.91 -8.41 -13.69
CA ILE A 165 -4.07 -8.77 -12.29
C ILE A 165 -2.70 -9.11 -11.71
N HIS A 166 -2.39 -8.56 -10.55
CA HIS A 166 -1.14 -8.76 -9.83
C HIS A 166 -1.42 -9.54 -8.55
N HIS A 167 -0.58 -10.53 -8.29
CA HIS A 167 -0.59 -11.34 -7.08
C HIS A 167 0.77 -11.25 -6.39
N TRP A 168 0.78 -10.83 -5.13
CA TRP A 168 1.98 -10.68 -4.32
C TRP A 168 1.88 -11.56 -3.07
N GLU A 169 2.94 -12.33 -2.84
CA GLU A 169 3.17 -13.12 -1.63
C GLU A 169 4.01 -12.30 -0.65
N VAL A 170 3.71 -12.35 0.66
CA VAL A 170 4.24 -11.39 1.65
C VAL A 170 4.76 -12.01 2.93
#